data_AF-A0A920TVJ8-F1
#
_entry.id   AF-A0A920TVJ8-F1
#
_cell.length_a   1.000
_cell.length_b   1.000
_cell.length_c   1.000
_cell.angle_alpha   90.00
_cell.angle_beta   90.00
_cell.angle_gamma   90.00
#
_symmetry.space_group_name_H-M   'P 1'
#
loop_
_entity.id
_entity.type
_entity.pdbx_description
1 polymer ?
#
loop_
_entity_poly.entity_id
_entity_poly.type
_entity_poly.pdbx_seq_one_letter_code
_entity_poly.pdbx_strand_id
1 'polypeptide(L)' 'MRDFQKSSLIKVYCDDVFATISQIATRFCLDNSGIHTVIPGVKTIQELEEVVLCSEMPSLPDDVIASLETLHQSNFRTVS' A
#
# COMPACT_ATOMS: atom_id res chain seq x y z
N MET A 1 -19.15 -1.64 1.88
CA MET A 1 -18.89 -0.99 3.19
C MET A 1 -17.81 -1.67 4.03
N ARG A 2 -17.65 -3.01 3.98
CA ARG A 2 -16.61 -3.74 4.73
C ARG A 2 -15.17 -3.39 4.31
N ASP A 3 -14.90 -3.23 3.02
CA ASP A 3 -13.54 -2.93 2.54
C ASP A 3 -13.10 -1.49 2.82
N PHE A 4 -14.05 -0.56 2.83
CA PHE A 4 -13.80 0.84 3.18
C PHE A 4 -13.29 0.99 4.62
N GLN A 5 -13.93 0.31 5.58
CA GLN A 5 -13.50 0.34 6.99
C GLN A 5 -12.11 -0.27 7.22
N LYS A 6 -11.71 -1.26 6.41
CA LYS A 6 -10.35 -1.82 6.47
C LYS A 6 -9.33 -0.85 5.87
N SER A 7 -9.67 -0.21 4.76
CA SER A 7 -8.77 0.75 4.09
C SER A 7 -8.45 1.97 4.96
N SER A 8 -9.36 2.44 5.80
CA SER A 8 -9.08 3.54 6.73
C SER A 8 -7.98 3.23 7.74
N LEU A 9 -7.79 1.95 8.10
CA LEU A 9 -6.71 1.52 8.99
C LEU A 9 -5.34 1.52 8.29
N ILE A 10 -5.32 1.48 6.96
CA ILE A 10 -4.08 1.55 6.16
C ILE A 10 -3.72 3.02 5.89
N LYS A 11 -4.73 3.90 5.82
CA LYS A 11 -4.53 5.33 5.55
C LYS A 11 -3.64 6.05 6.56
N VAL A 12 -3.49 5.51 7.77
CA VAL A 12 -2.58 6.05 8.79
C VAL A 12 -1.11 5.92 8.42
N TYR A 13 -0.78 5.01 7.50
CA TYR A 13 0.58 4.81 6.97
C TYR A 13 0.85 5.65 5.71
N CYS A 14 -0.12 6.47 5.28
CA CYS A 14 0.12 7.46 4.24
C CYS A 14 0.83 8.67 4.86
N ASP A 15 2.08 8.91 4.47
CA ASP A 15 2.90 10.04 4.86
C ASP A 15 3.29 10.89 3.63
N ASP A 16 4.20 11.84 3.80
CA ASP A 16 4.66 12.70 2.69
C ASP A 16 5.33 11.90 1.55
N VAL A 17 5.88 10.72 1.87
CA VAL A 17 6.53 9.84 0.89
C VAL A 17 5.49 9.00 0.18
N PHE A 18 4.49 8.46 0.90
CA PHE A 18 3.41 7.64 0.35
C PHE A 18 2.05 8.32 0.49
N ALA A 19 1.65 9.09 -0.51
CA ALA A 19 0.45 9.92 -0.46
C ALA A 19 -0.86 9.12 -0.50
N THR A 20 -0.86 7.90 -1.06
CA THR A 20 -2.09 7.10 -1.23
C THR A 20 -1.94 5.64 -0.82
N ILE A 21 -3.09 5.01 -0.52
CA ILE A 21 -3.16 3.56 -0.26
C ILE A 21 -2.74 2.75 -1.50
N SER A 22 -3.02 3.28 -2.70
CA SER A 22 -2.69 2.60 -3.96
C SER A 22 -1.16 2.54 -4.15
N GLN A 23 -0.46 3.60 -3.77
CA GLN A 23 0.99 3.66 -3.78
C GLN A 23 1.61 2.69 -2.77
N ILE A 24 1.10 2.67 -1.54
CA ILE A 24 1.55 1.70 -0.51
C ILE A 24 1.35 0.27 -1.01
N ALA A 25 0.18 -0.05 -1.55
CA ALA A 25 -0.13 -1.40 -2.04
C ALA A 25 0.76 -1.82 -3.22
N THR A 26 1.03 -0.90 -4.14
CA THR A 26 1.91 -1.16 -5.30
C THR A 26 3.35 -1.35 -4.84
N ARG A 27 3.86 -0.48 -3.95
CA ARG A 27 5.21 -0.58 -3.40
C ARG A 27 5.40 -1.85 -2.58
N PHE A 28 4.42 -2.23 -1.76
CA PHE A 28 4.43 -3.49 -1.01
C PHE A 28 4.66 -4.71 -1.92
N CYS A 29 3.98 -4.75 -3.08
CA CYS A 29 4.20 -5.81 -4.06
C CYS A 29 5.60 -5.74 -4.68
N LEU A 30 6.10 -4.54 -5.01
CA LEU A 30 7.41 -4.35 -5.65
C LEU A 30 8.60 -4.58 -4.70
N ASP A 31 8.42 -4.43 -3.39
CA ASP A 31 9.45 -4.73 -2.38
C ASP A 31 9.64 -6.24 -2.18
N ASN A 32 8.69 -7.06 -2.63
CA ASN A 32 8.85 -8.51 -2.61
C ASN A 32 9.72 -8.98 -3.79
N SER A 33 10.95 -9.41 -3.50
CA SER A 33 11.89 -9.94 -4.51
C SER A 33 11.37 -11.12 -5.35
N GLY A 34 10.32 -11.81 -4.91
CA GLY A 34 9.63 -12.86 -5.68
C GLY A 34 8.64 -12.33 -6.72
N ILE A 35 8.30 -11.05 -6.69
CA ILE A 35 7.40 -10.39 -7.63
C ILE A 35 8.24 -9.58 -8.62
N HIS A 36 8.26 -10.01 -9.88
CA HIS A 36 8.97 -9.29 -10.93
C HIS A 36 8.21 -8.03 -11.39
N THR A 37 6.87 -8.07 -11.43
CA THR A 37 6.07 -6.96 -11.98
C THR A 37 4.69 -6.90 -11.34
N VAL A 38 4.15 -5.68 -11.27
CA VAL A 38 2.76 -5.41 -10.89
C VAL A 38 2.03 -4.87 -12.12
N ILE A 39 0.86 -5.42 -12.43
CA ILE A 39 0.03 -4.96 -13.56
C ILE A 39 -1.20 -4.24 -12.97
N PRO A 40 -1.21 -2.88 -12.94
CA PRO A 40 -2.33 -2.12 -12.38
C PRO A 40 -3.51 -2.07 -13.35
N GLY A 41 -4.73 -2.08 -12.80
CA GLY A 41 -5.95 -1.81 -13.54
C GLY A 41 -6.34 -0.33 -13.49
N VAL A 42 -5.75 0.50 -14.35
CA VAL A 42 -5.98 1.95 -14.40
C VAL A 42 -7.09 2.33 -15.38
N LYS A 43 -7.83 3.39 -15.07
CA LYS A 43 -8.94 3.93 -15.90
C LYS A 43 -8.68 5.37 -16.34
N THR A 44 -7.76 6.06 -15.68
CA THR A 44 -7.42 7.46 -15.96
C THR A 44 -5.91 7.64 -16.07
N ILE A 45 -5.50 8.74 -16.72
CA ILE A 45 -4.08 9.11 -16.83
C ILE A 45 -3.47 9.38 -15.45
N GLN A 46 -4.23 10.03 -14.56
CA GLN A 46 -3.76 10.33 -13.20
C GLN A 46 -3.46 9.06 -12.40
N GLU A 47 -4.31 8.02 -12.50
CA GLU A 47 -4.03 6.71 -11.86
C GLU A 47 -2.80 6.03 -12.46
N LEU A 48 -2.57 6.19 -13.77
CA LEU A 48 -1.37 5.67 -14.43
C LEU A 48 -0.11 6.37 -13.91
N GLU A 49 -0.13 7.71 -13.85
CA GLU A 49 0.98 8.51 -13.32
C GLU A 49 1.29 8.11 -11.86
N GLU A 50 0.26 7.95 -11.04
CA GLU A 50 0.41 7.51 -9.64
C GLU A 50 1.12 6.16 -9.51
N VAL A 51 0.78 5.18 -10.37
CA VAL A 51 1.42 3.86 -10.34
C VAL A 51 2.85 3.91 -10.90
N VAL A 52 3.09 4.68 -11.95
CA VAL A 52 4.45 4.83 -12.53
C VAL A 52 5.41 5.39 -11.49
N LEU A 53 4.98 6.39 -10.70
CA LEU A 53 5.77 6.97 -9.63
C LEU A 53 6.21 5.92 -8.59
N CYS A 54 5.43 4.86 -8.36
CA CYS A 54 5.77 3.79 -7.39
C CYS A 54 7.07 3.06 -7.71
N SER A 55 7.49 3.06 -8.98
CA SER A 55 8.77 2.46 -9.39
C SER A 55 9.99 3.24 -8.89
N GLU A 56 9.84 4.54 -8.67
CA GLU A 56 10.90 5.46 -8.22
C GLU A 56 10.84 5.74 -6.71
N MET A 57 9.77 5.33 -6.04
CA MET A 57 9.60 5.47 -4.60
C MET A 57 10.60 4.60 -3.82
N PRO A 58 11.00 5.02 -2.61
CA PRO A 58 11.77 4.15 -1.72
C PRO A 58 10.95 2.92 -1.33
N SER A 59 11.64 1.89 -0.83
CA SER A 59 10.98 0.75 -0.18
C SER A 59 10.15 1.21 1.01
N LEU A 60 9.09 0.45 1.30
CA LEU A 60 8.30 0.65 2.50
C LEU A 60 9.18 0.48 3.75
N PRO A 61 9.05 1.37 4.75
CA PRO A 61 9.73 1.20 6.03
C PRO A 61 9.39 -0.14 6.71
N ASP A 62 10.38 -0.77 7.35
CA ASP A 62 10.20 -2.08 8.00
C ASP A 62 9.11 -2.05 9.09
N ASP A 63 8.96 -0.93 9.81
CA ASP A 63 7.93 -0.74 10.82
C ASP A 63 6.52 -0.66 10.23
N VAL A 64 6.38 -0.07 9.04
CA VAL A 64 5.13 -0.06 8.27
C VAL A 64 4.79 -1.48 7.83
N ILE A 65 5.75 -2.24 7.30
CA ILE A 65 5.54 -3.64 6.89
C ILE A 65 5.10 -4.50 8.09
N ALA A 66 5.82 -4.45 9.20
CA ALA A 66 5.47 -5.19 10.42
C ALA A 66 4.08 -4.82 10.96
N SER A 67 3.70 -3.55 10.85
CA SER A 67 2.37 -3.08 11.23
C SER A 67 1.27 -3.62 10.32
N LEU A 68 1.50 -3.64 9.00
CA LEU A 68 0.57 -4.22 8.03
C LEU A 68 0.39 -5.73 8.23
N GLU A 69 1.47 -6.45 8.55
CA GLU A 69 1.41 -7.89 8.87
C GLU A 69 0.59 -8.14 10.14
N THR A 70 0.85 -7.37 11.20
CA THR A 70 0.09 -7.46 12.47
C THR A 70 -1.39 -7.16 12.24
N LEU A 71 -1.70 -6.14 11.43
CA LEU A 71 -3.06 -5.77 11.07
C LEU A 71 -3.75 -6.91 10.29
N HIS A 72 -3.04 -7.55 9.36
CA HIS A 72 -3.54 -8.69 8.60
C HIS A 72 -3.84 -9.90 9.50
N GLN A 73 -2.89 -10.27 10.36
CA GLN A 73 -3.03 -11.37 11.33
C GLN A 73 -4.19 -11.12 12.31
N SER A 74 -4.43 -9.85 12.66
CA SER A 74 -5.54 -9.42 13.51
C SER A 74 -6.89 -9.34 12.76
N ASN A 75 -6.97 -9.78 11.50
CA ASN A 75 -8.15 -9.66 10.64
C ASN A 75 -8.67 -8.22 10.51
N PHE A 76 -7.77 -7.24 10.46
CA PHE A 76 -8.09 -5.80 10.41
C PHE A 76 -8.94 -5.34 11.62
N ARG A 77 -8.73 -5.94 12.78
CA ARG A 77 -9.28 -5.46 14.06
C ARG A 77 -8.23 -4.58 14.71
N THR A 78 -8.60 -3.35 15.06
CA THR A 78 -7.78 -2.52 15.96
C THR A 78 -7.72 -3.23 17.31
N VAL A 79 -6.50 -3.55 17.76
CA VAL A 79 -6.29 -3.96 19.15
C VAL A 79 -6.44 -2.68 19.97
N SER A 80 -7.54 -2.58 20.70
CA SER A 80 -7.83 -1.46 21.62
C SER A 80 -6.82 -1.37 22.75
#